data_AF-A0A960LCE3-F1
#
_entry.id   AF-A0A960LCE3-F1
#
_cell.length_a   1.000
_cell.length_b   1.000
_cell.length_c   1.000
_cell.angle_alpha   90.00
_cell.angle_beta   90.00
_cell.angle_gamma   90.00
#
_symmetry.space_group_name_H-M   'P 1'
#
loop_
_entity.id
_entity.type
_entity.pdbx_description
1 polymer ?
#
loop_
_entity_poly.entity_id
_entity_poly.type
_entity_poly.pdbx_seq_one_letter_code
_entity_poly.pdbx_strand_id
1 'polypeptide(L)'
;MAKDISKKPSKVVTKTTKGVTAKAAERLKGADQSKSASQLIDSRIRDLGDWRGETLAKVRALVLETVPDVTEEWKWRGVPVWSSNGIVCTGETYKEVVKLTFAKGAQLPDPAKLFNSSLDGNVRRAIDIREGEKINTRALKALVKAAAALNSASVKKPKAASKPKLLAGGNPQVAKADGNAPVQAYIKAIPAGWKRKVSADLDALIKKNVPKVCMAVKWNSPFYGMEGQGWFASFHVFTKYVKLTFFKGTSLKPAPSGGDAQEARWINIHEGEKLNEKQLAAWIKQASKLPGWGGN
;
A
#
# COMPACT_ATOMS: atom_id res chain seq x y z
N MET A 1 70.87 -14.57 28.55
CA MET A 1 69.43 -14.28 28.44
C MET A 1 69.18 -13.54 27.13
N ALA A 2 68.22 -14.03 26.34
CA ALA A 2 67.46 -13.39 25.25
C ALA A 2 68.18 -12.67 24.07
N LYS A 3 68.07 -13.30 22.88
CA LYS A 3 67.64 -12.79 21.55
C LYS A 3 68.22 -11.47 21.02
N ASP A 4 68.86 -11.52 19.85
CA ASP A 4 68.19 -11.06 18.61
C ASP A 4 68.91 -11.55 17.34
N ILE A 5 68.15 -12.11 16.39
CA ILE A 5 68.62 -12.59 15.08
C ILE A 5 67.93 -11.71 14.04
N SER A 6 68.69 -10.79 13.43
CA SER A 6 68.22 -9.99 12.30
C SER A 6 68.09 -10.86 11.05
N LYS A 7 66.84 -11.13 10.67
CA LYS A 7 66.42 -11.91 9.51
C LYS A 7 66.49 -11.08 8.22
N LYS A 8 66.97 -11.73 7.14
CA LYS A 8 66.70 -11.36 5.74
C LYS A 8 65.19 -11.21 5.47
N PRO A 9 64.76 -10.35 4.53
CA PRO A 9 63.34 -10.19 4.21
C PRO A 9 62.81 -11.44 3.51
N SER A 10 61.85 -12.12 4.14
CA SER A 10 61.07 -13.20 3.53
C SER A 10 59.92 -12.62 2.71
N LYS A 11 59.73 -13.18 1.50
CA LYS A 11 58.65 -12.88 0.55
C LYS A 11 57.28 -12.89 1.22
N VAL A 12 56.57 -11.75 1.17
CA VAL A 12 55.13 -11.70 1.43
C VAL A 12 54.41 -12.37 0.26
N VAL A 13 53.76 -13.50 0.55
CA VAL A 13 52.75 -14.08 -0.34
C VAL A 13 51.49 -13.25 -0.19
N THR A 14 51.24 -12.34 -1.11
CA THR A 14 49.95 -11.66 -1.26
C THR A 14 48.95 -12.66 -1.85
N LYS A 15 48.13 -13.28 -1.01
CA LYS A 15 46.88 -13.88 -1.46
C LYS A 15 45.89 -12.76 -1.77
N THR A 16 45.47 -12.77 -3.02
CA THR A 16 44.48 -11.93 -3.68
C THR A 16 43.14 -11.92 -2.94
N THR A 17 42.59 -10.73 -2.63
CA THR A 17 41.14 -10.53 -2.53
C THR A 17 40.73 -9.39 -3.44
N LYS A 18 40.40 -9.75 -4.69
CA LYS A 18 39.70 -8.90 -5.63
C LYS A 18 38.27 -8.68 -5.14
N GLY A 19 37.86 -7.41 -5.11
CA GLY A 19 36.52 -6.96 -5.48
C GLY A 19 35.36 -7.44 -4.62
N VAL A 20 35.01 -6.68 -3.59
CA VAL A 20 33.62 -6.59 -3.14
C VAL A 20 32.84 -5.99 -4.31
N THR A 21 32.14 -6.84 -5.06
CA THR A 21 31.50 -6.47 -6.32
C THR A 21 30.28 -5.58 -6.12
N ALA A 22 29.98 -4.75 -7.12
CA ALA A 22 28.75 -3.96 -7.27
C ALA A 22 27.45 -4.78 -7.06
N LYS A 23 27.54 -6.12 -7.16
CA LYS A 23 26.47 -7.08 -6.91
C LYS A 23 26.01 -7.14 -5.44
N ALA A 24 26.90 -6.84 -4.48
CA ALA A 24 26.54 -6.72 -3.07
C ALA A 24 25.81 -5.39 -2.78
N ALA A 25 26.25 -4.31 -3.44
CA ALA A 25 25.58 -3.01 -3.37
C ALA A 25 24.22 -3.01 -4.11
N GLU A 26 24.07 -3.78 -5.19
CA GLU A 26 22.77 -4.02 -5.85
C GLU A 26 21.84 -4.90 -5.00
N ARG A 27 22.35 -5.93 -4.32
CA ARG A 27 21.56 -6.74 -3.38
C ARG A 27 21.01 -5.92 -2.20
N LEU A 28 21.76 -4.92 -1.74
CA LEU A 28 21.31 -3.98 -0.71
C LEU A 28 20.27 -2.97 -1.24
N LYS A 29 20.31 -2.63 -2.54
CA LYS A 29 19.30 -1.75 -3.18
C LYS A 29 18.00 -2.47 -3.58
N GLY A 30 18.06 -3.78 -3.84
CA GLY A 30 16.89 -4.57 -4.25
C GLY A 30 16.01 -5.07 -3.09
N ALA A 31 16.57 -5.19 -1.88
CA ALA A 31 15.85 -5.69 -0.70
C ALA A 31 14.82 -4.69 -0.12
N ASP A 32 14.94 -3.40 -0.46
CA ASP A 32 14.08 -2.34 0.05
C ASP A 32 12.79 -2.16 -0.79
N GLN A 33 12.73 -2.76 -1.99
CA GLN A 33 11.59 -2.63 -2.91
C GLN A 33 10.51 -3.72 -2.76
N SER A 34 10.74 -4.77 -1.96
CA SER A 34 9.73 -5.82 -1.69
C SER A 34 8.91 -5.57 -0.44
N LYS A 35 9.35 -4.65 0.42
CA LYS A 35 8.64 -4.26 1.65
C LYS A 35 7.62 -3.19 1.33
N SER A 36 6.48 -3.27 2.00
CA SER A 36 5.50 -2.20 1.91
C SER A 36 5.86 -0.95 2.66
N ALA A 37 5.18 0.15 2.35
CA ALA A 37 5.29 1.37 3.14
C ALA A 37 5.07 1.11 4.63
N SER A 38 4.03 0.34 4.98
CA SER A 38 3.72 -0.04 6.37
C SER A 38 4.90 -0.75 7.05
N GLN A 39 5.53 -1.72 6.37
CA GLN A 39 6.68 -2.48 6.87
C GLN A 39 7.96 -1.64 6.93
N LEU A 40 8.14 -0.72 5.99
CA LEU A 40 9.26 0.22 5.98
C LEU A 40 9.13 1.22 7.13
N ILE A 41 7.91 1.68 7.43
CA ILE A 41 7.62 2.52 8.59
C ILE A 41 7.83 1.73 9.89
N ASP A 42 7.37 0.47 9.98
CA ASP A 42 7.65 -0.41 11.13
C ASP A 42 9.16 -0.59 11.35
N SER A 43 9.90 -0.84 10.28
CA SER A 43 11.36 -0.98 10.32
C SER A 43 12.00 0.33 10.79
N ARG A 44 11.58 1.48 10.25
CA ARG A 44 12.09 2.79 10.64
C ARG A 44 11.84 3.10 12.12
N ILE A 45 10.65 2.83 12.62
CA ILE A 45 10.30 3.01 14.03
C ILE A 45 11.23 2.18 14.91
N ARG A 46 11.47 0.92 14.54
CA ARG A 46 12.36 0.01 15.28
C ARG A 46 13.82 0.46 15.23
N ASP A 47 14.30 0.84 14.04
CA ASP A 47 15.69 1.21 13.79
C ASP A 47 16.09 2.54 14.47
N LEU A 48 15.12 3.41 14.79
CA LEU A 48 15.38 4.63 15.56
C LEU A 48 15.85 4.33 16.98
N GLY A 49 15.32 3.28 17.62
CA GLY A 49 15.77 2.79 18.93
C GLY A 49 15.64 3.76 20.11
N ASP A 50 14.98 4.91 19.92
CA ASP A 50 14.86 5.98 20.92
C ASP A 50 13.47 6.63 20.92
N TRP A 51 13.32 7.74 21.66
CA TRP A 51 12.06 8.48 21.83
C TRP A 51 11.40 8.90 20.50
N ARG A 52 12.18 9.05 19.41
CA ARG A 52 11.67 9.43 18.10
C ARG A 52 10.89 8.28 17.47
N GLY A 53 11.36 7.05 17.66
CA GLY A 53 10.65 5.84 17.24
C GLY A 53 9.29 5.73 17.94
N GLU A 54 9.26 5.90 19.26
CA GLU A 54 8.04 5.87 20.06
C GLU A 54 7.05 6.98 19.65
N THR A 55 7.56 8.19 19.45
CA THR A 55 6.77 9.35 19.02
C THR A 55 6.19 9.12 17.62
N LEU A 56 6.99 8.64 16.68
CA LEU A 56 6.54 8.32 15.32
C LEU A 56 5.48 7.20 15.31
N ALA A 57 5.66 6.16 16.13
CA ALA A 57 4.68 5.09 16.29
C ALA A 57 3.34 5.62 16.82
N LYS A 58 3.39 6.50 17.83
CA LYS A 58 2.20 7.12 18.40
C LYS A 58 1.48 8.00 17.38
N VAL A 59 2.20 8.83 16.62
CA VAL A 59 1.60 9.65 15.56
C VAL A 59 0.95 8.76 14.50
N ARG A 60 1.65 7.72 14.03
CA ARG A 60 1.12 6.77 13.04
C ARG A 60 -0.21 6.18 13.50
N ALA A 61 -0.27 5.69 14.74
CA ALA A 61 -1.49 5.12 15.30
C ALA A 61 -2.65 6.13 15.28
N LEU A 62 -2.38 7.39 15.65
CA LEU A 62 -3.40 8.45 15.63
C LEU A 62 -3.88 8.78 14.21
N VAL A 63 -3.00 8.76 13.20
CA VAL A 63 -3.37 9.00 11.81
C VAL A 63 -4.27 7.87 11.29
N LEU A 64 -3.85 6.61 11.48
CA LEU A 64 -4.60 5.43 11.06
C LEU A 64 -5.98 5.33 11.74
N GLU A 65 -6.06 5.68 13.03
CA GLU A 65 -7.34 5.71 13.75
C GLU A 65 -8.27 6.82 13.25
N THR A 66 -7.72 7.97 12.88
CA THR A 66 -8.52 9.15 12.48
C THR A 66 -9.07 9.03 11.06
N VAL A 67 -8.31 8.44 10.16
CA VAL A 67 -8.66 8.30 8.75
C VAL A 67 -8.48 6.83 8.36
N PRO A 68 -9.50 5.97 8.54
CA PRO A 68 -9.38 4.53 8.35
C PRO A 68 -8.96 4.10 6.93
N ASP A 69 -9.27 4.92 5.92
CA ASP A 69 -8.91 4.69 4.51
C ASP A 69 -7.60 5.41 4.10
N VAL A 70 -6.78 5.86 5.05
CA VAL A 70 -5.52 6.53 4.74
C VAL A 70 -4.51 5.54 4.17
N THR A 71 -3.84 5.94 3.08
CA THR A 71 -2.76 5.16 2.48
C THR A 71 -1.44 5.54 3.14
N GLU A 72 -0.72 4.53 3.66
CA GLU A 72 0.67 4.68 4.06
C GLU A 72 1.58 4.59 2.83
N GLU A 73 2.50 5.53 2.70
CA GLU A 73 3.45 5.62 1.60
C GLU A 73 4.87 5.81 2.14
N TRP A 74 5.86 5.32 1.39
CA TRP A 74 7.28 5.51 1.68
C TRP A 74 7.88 6.36 0.56
N LYS A 75 8.18 7.62 0.87
CA LYS A 75 8.62 8.61 -0.13
C LYS A 75 9.98 9.20 0.24
N TRP A 76 10.59 9.86 -0.74
CA TRP A 76 11.76 10.71 -0.57
C TRP A 76 12.89 10.10 0.27
N ARG A 77 13.28 8.87 -0.06
CA ARG A 77 14.41 8.14 0.56
C ARG A 77 14.29 8.03 2.08
N GLY A 78 13.12 7.63 2.59
CA GLY A 78 13.00 7.22 3.99
C GLY A 78 11.90 7.90 4.79
N VAL A 79 11.00 8.63 4.13
CA VAL A 79 9.99 9.44 4.79
C VAL A 79 8.64 8.72 4.79
N PRO A 80 8.10 8.36 5.97
CA PRO A 80 6.70 8.03 6.14
C PRO A 80 5.80 9.15 5.62
N VAL A 81 4.83 8.82 4.78
CA VAL A 81 3.82 9.74 4.27
C VAL A 81 2.45 9.11 4.38
N TRP A 82 1.48 9.87 4.88
CA TRP A 82 0.08 9.44 4.92
C TRP A 82 -0.74 10.27 3.94
N SER A 83 -1.52 9.60 3.09
CA SER A 83 -2.30 10.22 2.03
C SER A 83 -3.75 9.79 2.05
N SER A 84 -4.64 10.74 1.80
CA SER A 84 -6.06 10.53 1.56
C SER A 84 -6.52 11.57 0.55
N ASN A 85 -6.79 11.15 -0.69
CA ASN A 85 -7.07 12.03 -1.84
C ASN A 85 -6.02 13.14 -2.07
N GLY A 86 -4.77 12.86 -1.68
CA GLY A 86 -3.68 13.83 -1.58
C GLY A 86 -2.90 13.61 -0.27
N ILE A 87 -1.70 14.19 -0.16
CA ILE A 87 -0.88 14.05 1.05
C ILE A 87 -1.58 14.76 2.22
N VAL A 88 -1.78 14.03 3.32
CA VAL A 88 -2.27 14.58 4.59
C VAL A 88 -1.10 15.17 5.35
N CYS A 89 -0.15 14.31 5.78
CA CYS A 89 1.07 14.73 6.43
C CYS A 89 2.23 13.75 6.22
N THR A 90 3.44 14.22 6.50
CA THR A 90 4.67 13.41 6.58
C THR A 90 4.95 13.01 8.03
N GLY A 91 5.85 12.04 8.23
CA GLY A 91 6.40 11.64 9.54
C GLY A 91 7.92 11.65 9.53
N GLU A 92 8.51 12.84 9.43
CA GLU A 92 9.95 13.04 9.31
C GLU A 92 10.65 12.91 10.67
N THR A 93 11.87 12.38 10.69
CA THR A 93 12.63 12.15 11.93
C THR A 93 13.99 12.82 11.82
N TYR A 94 14.25 13.77 12.73
CA TYR A 94 15.49 14.52 12.83
C TYR A 94 16.20 14.22 14.15
N LYS A 95 17.35 14.85 14.39
CA LYS A 95 18.09 14.66 15.64
C LYS A 95 17.26 15.07 16.87
N GLU A 96 16.61 16.24 16.79
CA GLU A 96 15.95 16.88 17.93
C GLU A 96 14.42 16.84 17.89
N VAL A 97 13.83 16.45 16.75
CA VAL A 97 12.38 16.54 16.51
C VAL A 97 11.86 15.38 15.68
N VAL A 98 10.62 14.96 15.96
CA VAL A 98 9.75 14.27 14.98
C VAL A 98 8.86 15.33 14.34
N LYS A 99 8.98 15.50 13.03
CA LYS A 99 8.33 16.57 12.28
C LYS A 99 7.17 16.05 11.44
N LEU A 100 6.01 16.65 11.62
CA LEU A 100 4.81 16.39 10.82
C LEU A 100 4.54 17.55 9.89
N THR A 101 4.87 17.41 8.61
CA THR A 101 4.60 18.45 7.62
C THR A 101 3.24 18.19 6.97
N PHE A 102 2.29 19.13 7.14
CA PHE A 102 0.99 19.07 6.48
C PHE A 102 1.05 19.76 5.12
N ALA A 103 0.75 19.01 4.05
CA ALA A 103 0.94 19.48 2.67
C ALA A 103 0.10 20.70 2.31
N LYS A 104 -1.04 20.90 2.97
CA LYS A 104 -1.89 22.10 2.86
C LYS A 104 -2.09 22.78 4.22
N GLY A 105 -1.10 22.69 5.11
CA GLY A 105 -1.19 23.17 6.49
C GLY A 105 -1.60 24.64 6.61
N ALA A 106 -1.26 25.48 5.63
CA ALA A 106 -1.66 26.89 5.59
C ALA A 106 -3.17 27.13 5.54
N GLN A 107 -3.95 26.15 5.07
CA GLN A 107 -5.40 26.23 4.93
C GLN A 107 -6.16 25.55 6.08
N LEU A 108 -5.45 24.92 7.02
CA LEU A 108 -6.08 24.16 8.09
C LEU A 108 -6.40 25.06 9.29
N PRO A 109 -7.60 24.92 9.89
CA PRO A 109 -7.91 25.56 11.16
C PRO A 109 -7.05 24.92 12.26
N ASP A 110 -6.34 25.74 13.02
CA ASP A 110 -5.48 25.29 14.11
C ASP A 110 -5.77 26.08 15.40
N PRO A 111 -6.97 25.91 16.00
CA PRO A 111 -7.36 26.64 17.20
C PRO A 111 -6.51 26.28 18.42
N ALA A 112 -5.91 25.08 18.42
CA ALA A 112 -5.01 24.62 19.47
C ALA A 112 -3.55 25.07 19.25
N LYS A 113 -3.27 25.76 18.13
CA LYS A 113 -1.94 26.28 17.77
C LYS A 113 -0.86 25.20 17.81
N LEU A 114 -1.14 24.02 17.24
CA LEU A 114 -0.17 22.94 17.15
C LEU A 114 0.95 23.21 16.15
N PHE A 115 0.70 23.97 15.09
CA PHE A 115 1.75 24.33 14.14
C PHE A 115 2.77 25.26 14.82
N ASN A 116 4.03 24.82 14.85
CA ASN A 116 5.14 25.53 15.47
C ASN A 116 6.37 25.64 14.55
N SER A 117 6.31 25.08 13.34
CA SER A 117 7.36 25.15 12.33
C SER A 117 6.78 25.45 10.96
N SER A 118 7.61 26.04 10.09
CA SER A 118 7.26 26.35 8.69
C SER A 118 6.02 27.24 8.60
N LEU A 119 5.92 28.23 9.50
CA LEU A 119 4.75 29.09 9.65
C LEU A 119 4.67 30.18 8.58
N ASP A 120 5.81 30.60 8.04
CA ASP A 120 5.88 31.67 7.02
C ASP A 120 5.47 31.18 5.62
N GLY A 121 5.26 29.88 5.45
CA GLY A 121 4.84 29.28 4.19
C GLY A 121 3.34 29.47 3.91
N ASN A 122 2.99 29.83 2.67
CA ASN A 122 1.60 29.99 2.24
C ASN A 122 0.89 28.67 1.85
N VAL A 123 1.61 27.54 1.86
CA VAL A 123 1.06 26.22 1.48
C VAL A 123 1.14 25.22 2.63
N ARG A 124 2.35 24.99 3.15
CA ARG A 124 2.62 23.97 4.18
C ARG A 124 2.80 24.61 5.54
N ARG A 125 2.42 23.89 6.59
CA ARG A 125 2.83 24.14 7.97
C ARG A 125 3.26 22.83 8.61
N ALA A 126 4.10 22.90 9.63
CA ALA A 126 4.64 21.72 10.30
C ALA A 126 4.51 21.79 11.82
N ILE A 127 4.48 20.61 12.42
CA ILE A 127 4.55 20.39 13.85
C ILE A 127 5.88 19.68 14.13
N ASP A 128 6.80 20.37 14.81
CA ASP A 128 8.01 19.79 15.35
C ASP A 128 7.73 19.34 16.78
N ILE A 129 7.74 18.03 17.01
CA ILE A 129 7.51 17.40 18.32
C ILE A 129 8.88 17.08 18.92
N ARG A 130 9.18 17.63 20.10
CA ARG A 130 10.44 17.42 20.82
C ARG A 130 10.35 16.30 21.85
N GLU A 131 11.51 15.82 22.30
CA GLU A 131 11.61 14.83 23.36
C GLU A 131 10.84 15.27 24.61
N GLY A 132 10.03 14.37 25.18
CA GLY A 132 9.24 14.63 26.39
C GLY A 132 7.97 15.48 26.18
N GLU A 133 7.73 16.03 24.99
CA GLU A 133 6.51 16.80 24.73
C GLU A 133 5.27 15.91 24.67
N LYS A 134 4.18 16.36 25.33
CA LYS A 134 2.90 15.68 25.30
C LYS A 134 2.15 16.04 24.02
N ILE A 135 1.93 15.05 23.16
CA ILE A 135 1.07 15.21 21.98
C ILE A 135 -0.38 15.45 22.42
N ASN A 136 -0.93 16.62 22.08
CA ASN A 136 -2.36 16.89 22.19
C ASN A 136 -3.12 16.04 21.16
N THR A 137 -3.49 14.85 21.61
CA THR A 137 -4.09 13.79 20.80
C THR A 137 -5.38 14.26 20.13
N ARG A 138 -6.27 14.94 20.87
CA ARG A 138 -7.54 15.43 20.33
C ARG A 138 -7.33 16.46 19.22
N ALA A 139 -6.43 17.42 19.42
CA ALA A 139 -6.15 18.44 18.43
C ALA A 139 -5.42 17.89 17.20
N LEU A 140 -4.48 16.95 17.38
CA LEU A 140 -3.79 16.33 16.25
C LEU A 140 -4.77 15.52 15.38
N LYS A 141 -5.66 14.73 16.00
CA LYS A 141 -6.74 14.02 15.26
C LYS A 141 -7.63 15.01 14.50
N ALA A 142 -7.99 16.14 15.11
CA ALA A 142 -8.79 17.16 14.44
C ALA A 142 -8.07 17.75 13.20
N LEU A 143 -6.76 18.03 13.29
CA LEU A 143 -5.96 18.49 12.15
C LEU A 143 -5.85 17.44 11.05
N VAL A 144 -5.58 16.18 11.38
CA VAL A 144 -5.51 15.07 10.42
C VAL A 144 -6.85 14.90 9.69
N LYS A 145 -7.96 14.92 10.43
CA LYS A 145 -9.31 14.85 9.85
C LYS A 145 -9.59 16.03 8.91
N ALA A 146 -9.24 17.25 9.33
CA ALA A 146 -9.41 18.45 8.51
C ALA A 146 -8.59 18.39 7.22
N ALA A 147 -7.34 17.89 7.28
CA ALA A 147 -6.47 17.73 6.13
C ALA A 147 -7.04 16.73 5.11
N ALA A 148 -7.51 15.57 5.56
CA ALA A 148 -8.14 14.57 4.68
C ALA A 148 -9.44 15.11 4.05
N ALA A 149 -10.25 15.85 4.81
CA ALA A 149 -11.46 16.50 4.31
C ALA A 149 -11.14 17.56 3.25
N LEU A 150 -10.14 18.42 3.48
CA LEU A 150 -9.68 19.43 2.54
C LEU A 150 -9.19 18.82 1.22
N ASN A 151 -8.43 17.72 1.31
CA ASN A 151 -8.01 16.98 0.12
C ASN A 151 -9.19 16.44 -0.67
N SER A 152 -10.17 15.85 0.01
CA SER A 152 -11.39 15.33 -0.62
C SER A 152 -12.24 16.43 -1.26
N ALA A 153 -12.32 17.63 -0.66
CA ALA A 153 -13.00 18.78 -1.24
C ALA A 153 -12.28 19.37 -2.46
N SER A 154 -10.95 19.19 -2.54
CA SER A 154 -10.12 19.65 -3.65
C SER A 154 -10.19 18.72 -4.87
N VAL A 155 -10.63 17.47 -4.68
CA VAL A 155 -10.94 16.58 -5.80
C VAL A 155 -12.14 17.20 -6.51
N LYS A 156 -11.96 17.69 -7.74
CA LYS A 156 -13.08 18.12 -8.58
C LYS A 156 -14.16 17.05 -8.50
N LYS A 157 -15.37 17.40 -8.03
CA LYS A 157 -16.56 16.56 -8.21
C LYS A 157 -16.50 16.06 -9.66
N PRO A 158 -16.58 14.75 -9.92
CA PRO A 158 -16.75 14.30 -11.28
C PRO A 158 -17.93 15.10 -11.83
N LYS A 159 -17.72 15.81 -12.94
CA LYS A 159 -18.82 16.33 -13.77
C LYS A 159 -19.82 15.18 -13.85
N ALA A 160 -21.09 15.43 -13.49
CA ALA A 160 -22.13 14.39 -13.37
C ALA A 160 -21.86 13.30 -14.38
N ALA A 161 -21.44 12.12 -13.89
CA ALA A 161 -20.76 11.14 -14.72
C ALA A 161 -21.62 10.87 -15.95
N SER A 162 -21.13 11.28 -17.13
CA SER A 162 -21.60 10.70 -18.38
C SER A 162 -21.53 9.18 -18.20
N LYS A 163 -22.50 8.45 -18.78
CA LYS A 163 -22.59 6.99 -18.64
C LYS A 163 -21.17 6.40 -18.73
N PRO A 164 -20.75 5.59 -17.73
CA PRO A 164 -19.39 5.08 -17.69
C PRO A 164 -19.05 4.45 -19.04
N LYS A 165 -17.96 4.91 -19.66
CA LYS A 165 -17.54 4.38 -20.96
C LYS A 165 -17.25 2.90 -20.79
N LEU A 166 -17.93 2.07 -21.56
CA LEU A 166 -17.74 0.63 -21.55
C LEU A 166 -16.82 0.26 -22.71
N LEU A 167 -15.91 -0.67 -22.44
CA LEU A 167 -15.12 -1.36 -23.46
C LEU A 167 -15.99 -2.42 -24.15
N ALA A 168 -15.45 -3.01 -25.22
CA ALA A 168 -16.02 -4.20 -25.83
C ALA A 168 -16.27 -5.27 -24.76
N GLY A 169 -17.47 -5.87 -24.78
CA GLY A 169 -17.90 -6.85 -23.79
C GLY A 169 -18.57 -6.29 -22.54
N GLY A 170 -18.76 -4.96 -22.44
CA GLY A 170 -19.48 -4.34 -21.33
C GLY A 170 -18.63 -4.11 -20.08
N ASN A 171 -17.30 -4.28 -20.18
CA ASN A 171 -16.36 -3.99 -19.11
C ASN A 171 -16.20 -2.47 -18.91
N PRO A 172 -16.33 -1.92 -17.68
CA PRO A 172 -16.08 -0.51 -17.45
C PRO A 172 -14.66 -0.08 -17.79
N GLN A 173 -14.51 1.05 -18.49
CA GLN A 173 -13.22 1.72 -18.66
C GLN A 173 -12.94 2.57 -17.42
N VAL A 174 -11.99 2.14 -16.61
CA VAL A 174 -11.61 2.81 -15.36
C VAL A 174 -10.09 2.93 -15.32
N ALA A 175 -9.63 4.15 -15.00
CA ALA A 175 -8.20 4.43 -14.93
C ALA A 175 -7.51 3.54 -13.90
N LYS A 176 -6.25 3.18 -14.20
CA LYS A 176 -5.39 2.47 -13.25
C LYS A 176 -5.20 3.31 -12.00
N ALA A 177 -5.46 2.73 -10.83
CA ALA A 177 -5.23 3.35 -9.54
C ALA A 177 -5.22 2.28 -8.44
N ASP A 178 -4.49 2.55 -7.36
CA ASP A 178 -4.40 1.67 -6.19
C ASP A 178 -5.46 2.04 -5.14
N GLY A 179 -5.81 1.07 -4.30
CA GLY A 179 -6.76 1.20 -3.19
C GLY A 179 -8.17 0.70 -3.47
N ASN A 180 -9.03 0.78 -2.45
CA ASN A 180 -10.43 0.36 -2.50
C ASN A 180 -11.29 1.28 -3.38
N ALA A 181 -11.06 2.60 -3.31
CA ALA A 181 -11.84 3.61 -4.06
C ALA A 181 -11.96 3.33 -5.57
N PRO A 182 -10.88 3.03 -6.32
CA PRO A 182 -11.00 2.72 -7.76
C PRO A 182 -11.75 1.41 -8.03
N VAL A 183 -11.66 0.40 -7.17
CA VAL A 183 -12.44 -0.84 -7.32
C VAL A 183 -13.94 -0.58 -7.10
N GLN A 184 -14.31 0.23 -6.10
CA GLN A 184 -15.71 0.62 -5.90
C GLN A 184 -16.23 1.45 -7.09
N ALA A 185 -15.41 2.35 -7.64
CA ALA A 185 -15.75 3.10 -8.83
C ALA A 185 -15.98 2.18 -10.04
N TYR A 186 -15.14 1.15 -10.20
CA TYR A 186 -15.31 0.12 -11.23
C TYR A 186 -16.61 -0.65 -11.06
N ILE A 187 -16.91 -1.15 -9.86
CA ILE A 187 -18.16 -1.91 -9.61
C ILE A 187 -19.38 -1.03 -9.89
N LYS A 188 -19.36 0.22 -9.43
CA LYS A 188 -20.45 1.19 -9.69
C LYS A 188 -20.62 1.48 -11.19
N ALA A 189 -19.53 1.42 -11.95
CA ALA A 189 -19.53 1.70 -13.39
C ALA A 189 -20.06 0.54 -14.24
N ILE A 190 -20.10 -0.70 -13.72
CA ILE A 190 -20.79 -1.81 -14.40
C ILE A 190 -22.27 -1.45 -14.52
N PRO A 191 -22.95 -1.63 -15.66
CA PRO A 191 -24.40 -1.39 -15.75
C PRO A 191 -25.19 -2.11 -14.65
N ALA A 192 -26.30 -1.50 -14.21
CA ALA A 192 -27.15 -2.12 -13.21
C ALA A 192 -27.66 -3.48 -13.72
N GLY A 193 -27.61 -4.51 -12.86
CA GLY A 193 -27.95 -5.88 -13.22
C GLY A 193 -27.08 -6.89 -12.47
N TRP A 194 -27.19 -8.16 -12.89
CA TRP A 194 -26.57 -9.28 -12.20
C TRP A 194 -25.04 -9.21 -12.18
N LYS A 195 -24.37 -8.69 -13.22
CA LYS A 195 -22.90 -8.58 -13.25
C LYS A 195 -22.39 -7.61 -12.19
N ARG A 196 -23.06 -6.46 -12.02
CA ARG A 196 -22.74 -5.51 -10.94
C ARG A 196 -22.90 -6.17 -9.58
N LYS A 197 -23.99 -6.92 -9.38
CA LYS A 197 -24.25 -7.64 -8.14
C LYS A 197 -23.16 -8.68 -7.86
N VAL A 198 -22.86 -9.55 -8.81
CA VAL A 198 -21.79 -10.56 -8.69
C VAL A 198 -20.43 -9.91 -8.39
N SER A 199 -20.07 -8.83 -9.08
CA SER A 199 -18.83 -8.11 -8.82
C SER A 199 -18.78 -7.50 -7.41
N ALA A 200 -19.90 -6.98 -6.90
CA ALA A 200 -20.00 -6.49 -5.53
C ALA A 200 -19.92 -7.63 -4.50
N ASP A 201 -20.57 -8.77 -4.77
CA ASP A 201 -20.54 -9.95 -3.91
C ASP A 201 -19.12 -10.55 -3.83
N LEU A 202 -18.40 -10.62 -4.96
CA LEU A 202 -16.99 -11.05 -5.00
C LEU A 202 -16.10 -10.11 -4.18
N ASP A 203 -16.24 -8.81 -4.34
CA ASP A 203 -15.48 -7.80 -3.59
C ASP A 203 -15.72 -7.92 -2.08
N ALA A 204 -16.99 -8.05 -1.67
CA ALA A 204 -17.37 -8.24 -0.27
C ALA A 204 -16.81 -9.55 0.29
N LEU A 205 -16.88 -10.64 -0.47
CA LEU A 205 -16.38 -11.95 -0.04
C LEU A 205 -14.85 -11.94 0.11
N ILE A 206 -14.13 -11.26 -0.77
CA ILE A 206 -12.67 -11.12 -0.67
C ILE A 206 -12.29 -10.33 0.59
N LYS A 207 -12.87 -9.14 0.78
CA LYS A 207 -12.60 -8.32 1.98
C LYS A 207 -12.95 -9.03 3.29
N LYS A 208 -14.05 -9.78 3.30
CA LYS A 208 -14.48 -10.57 4.48
C LYS A 208 -13.46 -11.65 4.85
N ASN A 209 -12.87 -12.32 3.86
CA ASN A 209 -11.96 -13.44 4.10
C ASN A 209 -10.49 -13.03 4.20
N VAL A 210 -10.15 -11.83 3.73
CA VAL A 210 -8.79 -11.27 3.73
C VAL A 210 -8.86 -9.80 4.17
N PRO A 211 -8.92 -9.52 5.49
CA PRO A 211 -9.13 -8.15 5.99
C PRO A 211 -8.02 -7.15 5.63
N LYS A 212 -6.80 -7.63 5.35
CA LYS A 212 -5.64 -6.81 4.95
C LYS A 212 -5.39 -6.82 3.44
N VAL A 213 -6.42 -7.09 2.64
CA VAL A 213 -6.27 -7.20 1.17
C VAL A 213 -5.85 -5.87 0.55
N CYS A 214 -4.80 -5.91 -0.26
CA CYS A 214 -4.43 -4.80 -1.13
C CYS A 214 -5.31 -4.85 -2.39
N MET A 215 -5.82 -3.70 -2.82
CA MET A 215 -6.73 -3.59 -3.95
C MET A 215 -6.20 -2.60 -4.98
N ALA A 216 -6.50 -2.82 -6.25
CA ALA A 216 -6.22 -1.87 -7.31
C ALA A 216 -7.13 -2.11 -8.52
N VAL A 217 -7.26 -1.11 -9.39
CA VAL A 217 -7.68 -1.32 -10.79
C VAL A 217 -6.44 -1.31 -11.66
N LYS A 218 -6.22 -2.39 -12.42
CA LYS A 218 -5.11 -2.53 -13.38
C LYS A 218 -5.65 -3.14 -14.67
N TRP A 219 -5.23 -2.60 -15.82
CA TRP A 219 -5.73 -3.02 -17.14
C TRP A 219 -7.27 -3.12 -17.20
N ASN A 220 -7.98 -2.11 -16.67
CA ASN A 220 -9.44 -2.07 -16.56
C ASN A 220 -10.08 -3.27 -15.83
N SER A 221 -9.38 -3.85 -14.85
CA SER A 221 -9.90 -4.95 -14.04
C SER A 221 -9.56 -4.72 -12.57
N PRO A 222 -10.43 -5.08 -11.62
CA PRO A 222 -10.06 -5.15 -10.22
C PRO A 222 -9.03 -6.25 -9.96
N PHE A 223 -8.06 -5.94 -9.11
CA PHE A 223 -7.00 -6.82 -8.64
C PHE A 223 -6.99 -6.83 -7.12
N TYR A 224 -6.76 -8.02 -6.56
CA TYR A 224 -6.71 -8.29 -5.14
C TYR A 224 -5.42 -9.02 -4.82
N GLY A 225 -4.70 -8.53 -3.82
CA GLY A 225 -3.38 -8.99 -3.49
C GLY A 225 -3.12 -8.94 -2.00
N MET A 226 -1.97 -9.48 -1.64
CA MET A 226 -1.42 -9.32 -0.30
C MET A 226 -0.14 -8.52 -0.40
N GLU A 227 0.01 -7.62 0.56
CA GLU A 227 1.19 -6.79 0.68
C GLU A 227 2.47 -7.65 0.74
N GLY A 228 3.45 -7.36 -0.11
CA GLY A 228 4.68 -8.15 -0.24
C GLY A 228 4.54 -9.53 -0.90
N GLN A 229 3.33 -9.99 -1.24
CA GLN A 229 3.10 -11.28 -1.89
C GLN A 229 2.58 -11.15 -3.32
N GLY A 230 2.24 -9.95 -3.78
CA GLY A 230 1.68 -9.74 -5.12
C GLY A 230 0.17 -10.01 -5.20
N TRP A 231 -0.33 -10.11 -6.43
CA TRP A 231 -1.77 -10.24 -6.71
C TRP A 231 -2.18 -11.71 -6.73
N PHE A 232 -3.15 -12.09 -5.90
CA PHE A 232 -3.64 -13.47 -5.85
C PHE A 232 -4.91 -13.69 -6.69
N ALA A 233 -5.71 -12.64 -6.90
CA ALA A 233 -6.94 -12.71 -7.69
C ALA A 233 -7.21 -11.44 -8.51
N SER A 234 -7.99 -11.61 -9.57
CA SER A 234 -8.56 -10.53 -10.37
C SER A 234 -9.91 -10.97 -10.93
N PHE A 235 -10.82 -10.04 -11.21
CA PHE A 235 -12.00 -10.36 -11.99
C PHE A 235 -12.23 -9.39 -13.14
N HIS A 236 -12.90 -9.86 -14.19
CA HIS A 236 -13.19 -9.10 -15.40
C HIS A 236 -14.61 -9.35 -15.88
N VAL A 237 -15.30 -8.29 -16.32
CA VAL A 237 -16.66 -8.36 -16.82
C VAL A 237 -16.64 -8.61 -18.33
N PHE A 238 -17.27 -9.69 -18.77
CA PHE A 238 -17.48 -10.02 -20.19
C PHE A 238 -18.96 -9.93 -20.57
N THR A 239 -19.26 -10.07 -21.87
CA THR A 239 -20.63 -9.99 -22.40
C THR A 239 -21.56 -11.00 -21.75
N LYS A 240 -21.08 -12.21 -21.46
CA LYS A 240 -21.90 -13.35 -21.01
C LYS A 240 -21.58 -13.87 -19.61
N TYR A 241 -20.48 -13.41 -19.01
CA TYR A 241 -20.02 -13.89 -17.71
C TYR A 241 -19.17 -12.84 -16.98
N VAL A 242 -19.03 -13.00 -15.67
CA VAL A 242 -17.95 -12.38 -14.88
C VAL A 242 -16.87 -13.44 -14.67
N LYS A 243 -15.66 -13.20 -15.14
CA LYS A 243 -14.54 -14.13 -14.95
C LYS A 243 -13.81 -13.78 -13.66
N LEU A 244 -13.71 -14.72 -12.72
CA LEU A 244 -12.85 -14.61 -11.54
C LEU A 244 -11.61 -15.48 -11.76
N THR A 245 -10.44 -14.85 -11.76
CA THR A 245 -9.14 -15.50 -11.98
C THR A 245 -8.35 -15.54 -10.68
N PHE A 246 -7.72 -16.68 -10.41
CA PHE A 246 -6.69 -16.86 -9.39
C PHE A 246 -5.34 -17.10 -10.06
N PHE A 247 -4.32 -16.30 -9.73
CA PHE A 247 -3.04 -16.32 -10.45
C PHE A 247 -2.19 -17.56 -10.18
N LYS A 248 -2.33 -18.18 -8.99
CA LYS A 248 -1.80 -19.51 -8.65
C LYS A 248 -2.93 -20.54 -8.53
N GLY A 249 -3.84 -20.51 -9.49
CA GLY A 249 -5.07 -21.30 -9.48
C GLY A 249 -4.85 -22.82 -9.50
N THR A 250 -3.78 -23.31 -10.13
CA THR A 250 -3.42 -24.74 -10.15
C THR A 250 -3.04 -25.28 -8.77
N SER A 251 -2.60 -24.42 -7.85
CA SER A 251 -2.23 -24.79 -6.48
C SER A 251 -3.42 -24.82 -5.52
N LEU A 252 -4.60 -24.37 -5.96
CA LEU A 252 -5.82 -24.38 -5.14
C LEU A 252 -6.42 -25.78 -5.08
N LYS A 253 -7.08 -26.09 -3.96
CA LYS A 253 -7.75 -27.38 -3.71
C LYS A 253 -9.24 -27.19 -3.39
N PRO A 254 -10.17 -27.75 -4.19
CA PRO A 254 -9.93 -28.22 -5.57
C PRO A 254 -9.43 -27.07 -6.46
N ALA A 255 -8.79 -27.36 -7.60
CA ALA A 255 -8.44 -26.29 -8.54
C ALA A 255 -9.72 -25.78 -9.24
N PRO A 256 -9.86 -24.46 -9.50
CA PRO A 256 -10.91 -23.98 -10.40
C PRO A 256 -10.78 -24.66 -11.76
N SER A 257 -11.91 -25.05 -12.36
CA SER A 257 -11.93 -25.89 -13.57
C SER A 257 -11.50 -25.18 -14.84
N GLY A 258 -11.64 -23.85 -14.91
CA GLY A 258 -11.25 -23.08 -16.09
C GLY A 258 -9.75 -22.76 -16.09
N GLY A 259 -9.12 -22.86 -17.25
CA GLY A 259 -7.77 -22.36 -17.50
C GLY A 259 -6.85 -23.34 -18.22
N ASP A 260 -6.09 -22.81 -19.18
CA ASP A 260 -5.07 -23.49 -19.99
C ASP A 260 -3.65 -22.95 -19.71
N ALA A 261 -3.55 -21.82 -18.99
CA ALA A 261 -2.30 -21.24 -18.57
C ALA A 261 -1.54 -22.16 -17.58
N GLN A 262 -0.22 -21.95 -17.48
CA GLN A 262 0.65 -22.76 -16.63
C GLN A 262 0.24 -22.74 -15.14
N GLU A 263 -0.23 -21.59 -14.63
CA GLU A 263 -0.52 -21.42 -13.20
C GLU A 263 -1.91 -20.87 -12.91
N ALA A 264 -2.41 -19.97 -13.75
CA ALA A 264 -3.69 -19.32 -13.52
C ALA A 264 -4.85 -20.29 -13.77
N ARG A 265 -5.87 -20.22 -12.91
CA ARG A 265 -7.17 -20.85 -13.13
C ARG A 265 -8.27 -19.83 -12.88
N TRP A 266 -9.42 -20.03 -13.50
CA TRP A 266 -10.57 -19.15 -13.36
C TRP A 266 -11.89 -19.92 -13.33
N ILE A 267 -12.92 -19.22 -12.88
CA ILE A 267 -14.32 -19.59 -13.13
C ILE A 267 -14.99 -18.48 -13.95
N ASN A 268 -15.96 -18.87 -14.76
CA ASN A 268 -16.89 -17.95 -15.39
C ASN A 268 -18.19 -18.04 -14.62
N ILE A 269 -18.67 -16.91 -14.09
CA ILE A 269 -19.94 -16.82 -13.39
C ILE A 269 -20.97 -16.28 -14.36
N HIS A 270 -22.03 -17.05 -14.61
CA HIS A 270 -23.10 -16.71 -15.53
C HIS A 270 -24.35 -16.17 -14.82
N GLU A 271 -25.25 -15.60 -15.60
CA GLU A 271 -26.52 -15.09 -15.11
C GLU A 271 -27.37 -16.22 -14.50
N GLY A 272 -27.95 -15.99 -13.33
CA GLY A 272 -28.78 -16.98 -12.63
C GLY A 272 -28.01 -18.05 -11.86
N GLU A 273 -26.69 -18.14 -12.02
CA GLU A 273 -25.87 -19.08 -11.22
C GLU A 273 -25.77 -18.63 -9.77
N LYS A 274 -26.04 -19.55 -8.84
CA LYS A 274 -25.78 -19.31 -7.42
C LYS A 274 -24.28 -19.45 -7.15
N LEU A 275 -23.69 -18.41 -6.57
CA LEU A 275 -22.31 -18.46 -6.11
C LEU A 275 -22.16 -19.51 -4.99
N ASN A 276 -21.26 -20.46 -5.18
CA ASN A 276 -20.83 -21.32 -4.07
C ASN A 276 -19.89 -20.52 -3.15
N GLU A 277 -20.48 -19.71 -2.27
CA GLU A 277 -19.73 -18.82 -1.38
C GLU A 277 -18.74 -19.57 -0.49
N LYS A 278 -19.06 -20.81 -0.07
CA LYS A 278 -18.16 -21.64 0.73
C LYS A 278 -16.90 -21.99 -0.06
N GLN A 279 -17.05 -22.45 -1.30
CA GLN A 279 -15.92 -22.79 -2.16
C GLN A 279 -15.11 -21.55 -2.55
N LEU A 280 -15.77 -20.45 -2.88
CA LEU A 280 -15.11 -19.18 -3.18
C LEU A 280 -14.30 -18.67 -1.99
N ALA A 281 -14.87 -18.69 -0.78
CA ALA A 281 -14.17 -18.32 0.45
C ALA A 281 -12.95 -19.22 0.69
N ALA A 282 -13.07 -20.53 0.44
CA ALA A 282 -11.96 -21.46 0.55
C ALA A 282 -10.83 -21.13 -0.45
N TRP A 283 -11.17 -20.84 -1.72
CA TRP A 283 -10.19 -20.42 -2.72
C TRP A 283 -9.52 -19.10 -2.39
N ILE A 284 -10.28 -18.10 -1.97
CA ILE A 284 -9.77 -16.79 -1.57
C ILE A 284 -8.73 -16.94 -0.44
N LYS A 285 -9.06 -17.70 0.61
CA LYS A 285 -8.14 -17.94 1.75
C LYS A 285 -6.90 -18.72 1.38
N GLN A 286 -7.00 -19.64 0.42
CA GLN A 286 -5.85 -20.39 -0.09
C GLN A 286 -4.96 -19.47 -0.94
N ALA A 287 -5.54 -18.79 -1.92
CA ALA A 287 -4.84 -17.91 -2.83
C ALA A 287 -4.11 -16.78 -2.10
N SER A 288 -4.71 -16.21 -1.05
CA SER A 288 -4.09 -15.15 -0.24
C SER A 288 -2.88 -15.58 0.58
N LYS A 289 -2.51 -16.87 0.57
CA LYS A 289 -1.33 -17.42 1.25
C LYS A 289 -0.24 -17.85 0.26
N LEU A 290 -0.50 -17.76 -1.03
CA LEU A 290 0.41 -18.16 -2.09
C LEU A 290 1.16 -16.94 -2.63
N PRO A 291 2.39 -17.09 -3.15
CA PRO A 291 3.05 -16.04 -3.90
C PRO A 291 2.23 -15.68 -5.13
N GLY A 292 1.63 -14.49 -5.11
CA GLY A 292 0.81 -13.94 -6.16
C GLY A 292 1.64 -13.44 -7.34
N TRP A 293 0.93 -13.09 -8.40
CA TRP A 293 1.56 -12.54 -9.60
C TRP A 293 2.13 -11.15 -9.32
N GLY A 294 3.38 -10.93 -9.75
CA GLY A 294 4.11 -9.68 -9.51
C GLY A 294 4.57 -9.48 -8.06
N GLY A 295 4.52 -10.51 -7.21
CA GLY A 295 5.22 -10.56 -5.93
C GLY A 295 6.66 -11.04 -6.11
N ASN A 296 7.59 -10.50 -5.32
CA ASN A 296 8.97 -10.98 -5.21
C ASN A 296 9.10 -11.94 -4.03
#